data_AF-A0A4Q5QYC9-F1
#
_entry.id   AF-A0A4Q5QYC9-F1
#
_cell.length_a   1.000
_cell.length_b   1.000
_cell.length_c   1.000
_cell.angle_alpha   90.00
_cell.angle_beta   90.00
_cell.angle_gamma   90.00
#
_symmetry.space_group_name_H-M   'P 1'
#
loop_
_entity.id
_entity.type
_entity.pdbx_description
1 polymer ?
#
loop_
_entity_poly.entity_id
_entity_poly.type
_entity_poly.pdbx_seq_one_letter_code
_entity_poly.pdbx_strand_id
1 'polypeptide(L)'
;NFPRFNKMKGMGQIVTWSIRDESLHCEGIIKMFHTFCAERQCLTKAVKDDIADVCQTTIRLEDNFIDLAFEMGPVNGMTPKEIKKYIRFIADWRLNQLGLKPIYMIDEHPLPWLAPMLNGVEHANFFEQRATEYSKAATKGQWNDVWDSFDKRQKAKIGRPAANEDAGASGDMFSAAGVAAE
;
A
#
# COMPACT_ATOMS: atom_id res chain seq x y z
N ASN A 1 -3.28 -4.88 7.09
CA ASN A 1 -3.83 -6.25 7.23
C ASN A 1 -2.87 -7.33 6.73
N PHE A 2 -2.49 -7.34 5.45
CA PHE A 2 -1.64 -8.40 4.88
C PHE A 2 -0.33 -8.70 5.64
N PRO A 3 0.42 -7.71 6.18
CA PRO A 3 1.60 -7.99 6.98
C PRO A 3 1.33 -8.83 8.24
N ARG A 4 0.13 -8.74 8.83
CA ARG A 4 -0.30 -9.59 9.98
C ARG A 4 -0.28 -11.08 9.64
N PHE A 5 -0.49 -11.40 8.37
CA PHE A 5 -0.48 -12.76 7.86
C PHE A 5 0.82 -13.10 7.12
N ASN A 6 1.91 -12.38 7.43
CA ASN A 6 3.22 -12.53 6.79
C ASN A 6 3.23 -12.33 5.26
N LYS A 7 2.24 -11.60 4.72
CA LYS A 7 2.13 -11.30 3.28
C LYS A 7 2.56 -9.86 2.99
N MET A 8 3.19 -9.64 1.83
CA MET A 8 3.54 -8.32 1.30
C MET A 8 4.33 -7.43 2.30
N LYS A 9 5.34 -7.99 2.98
CA LYS A 9 6.08 -7.29 4.04
C LYS A 9 6.78 -6.01 3.55
N GLY A 10 7.44 -6.07 2.39
CA GLY A 10 8.10 -4.89 1.79
C GLY A 10 7.12 -3.78 1.45
N MET A 11 5.97 -4.12 0.84
CA MET A 11 4.89 -3.16 0.60
C MET A 11 4.36 -2.59 1.92
N GLY A 12 4.19 -3.43 2.95
CA GLY A 12 3.75 -2.99 4.27
C GLY A 12 4.68 -1.94 4.90
N GLN A 13 5.99 -2.08 4.73
CA GLN A 13 6.97 -1.12 5.24
C GLN A 13 6.88 0.23 4.52
N ILE A 14 6.77 0.22 3.19
CA ILE A 14 6.60 1.44 2.38
C ILE A 14 5.31 2.17 2.81
N VAL A 15 4.21 1.43 2.96
CA VAL A 15 2.93 2.01 3.41
C VAL A 15 3.06 2.63 4.80
N THR A 16 3.80 2.01 5.73
CA THR A 16 4.00 2.61 7.06
C THR A 16 4.77 3.93 6.98
N TRP A 17 5.78 4.05 6.12
CA TRP A 17 6.47 5.32 5.91
C TRP A 17 5.53 6.37 5.33
N SER A 18 4.71 6.02 4.34
CA SER A 18 3.71 6.94 3.80
C SER A 18 2.68 7.40 4.84
N ILE A 19 2.25 6.52 5.74
CA ILE A 19 1.33 6.88 6.84
C ILE A 19 1.99 7.87 7.81
N ARG A 20 3.29 7.72 8.09
CA ARG A 20 4.03 8.64 8.95
C ARG A 20 4.07 10.04 8.36
N ASP A 21 4.42 10.15 7.09
CA ASP A 21 4.48 11.42 6.38
C ASP A 21 3.09 12.07 6.33
N GLU A 22 2.05 11.30 6.01
CA GLU A 22 0.69 11.82 5.93
C GLU A 22 0.13 12.25 7.30
N SER A 23 0.59 11.61 8.38
CA SER A 23 0.25 12.03 9.75
C SER A 23 0.85 13.41 10.05
N LEU A 24 2.12 13.64 9.68
CA LEU A 24 2.77 14.94 9.82
C LEU A 24 2.14 16.02 8.92
N HIS A 25 1.77 15.67 7.69
CA HIS A 25 1.03 16.56 6.79
C HIS A 25 -0.30 16.99 7.40
N CYS A 26 -1.10 16.02 7.86
CA CYS A 26 -2.38 16.28 8.53
C CYS A 26 -2.19 17.21 9.74
N GLU A 27 -1.24 16.92 10.63
CA GLU A 27 -0.97 17.77 11.80
C GLU A 27 -0.56 19.19 11.42
N GLY A 28 0.30 19.34 10.40
CA GLY A 28 0.72 20.63 9.89
C GLY A 28 -0.44 21.45 9.32
N ILE A 29 -1.29 20.82 8.49
CA ILE A 29 -2.47 21.45 7.90
C ILE A 29 -3.47 21.86 8.97
N ILE A 30 -3.70 21.01 9.99
CA ILE A 30 -4.60 21.34 11.11
C ILE A 30 -4.09 22.56 11.88
N LYS A 31 -2.79 22.63 12.19
CA LYS A 31 -2.20 23.81 12.84
C LYS A 31 -2.39 25.06 11.99
N MET A 32 -2.08 24.96 10.69
CA MET A 32 -2.25 26.06 9.74
C MET A 32 -3.71 26.52 9.66
N PHE A 33 -4.66 25.59 9.61
CA PHE A 33 -6.09 25.89 9.59
C PHE A 33 -6.50 26.71 10.83
N HIS A 34 -6.08 26.29 12.02
CA HIS A 34 -6.39 27.02 13.27
C HIS A 34 -5.75 28.39 13.30
N THR A 35 -4.47 28.51 12.95
CA THR A 35 -3.77 29.80 12.87
C THR A 35 -4.46 30.74 11.89
N PHE A 36 -4.76 30.26 10.68
CA PHE A 36 -5.42 31.06 9.65
C PHE A 36 -6.82 31.52 10.08
N CYS A 37 -7.61 30.63 10.69
CA CYS A 37 -8.93 30.97 11.20
C CYS A 37 -8.85 32.00 12.33
N ALA A 38 -7.85 31.90 13.22
CA ALA A 38 -7.63 32.86 14.30
C ALA A 38 -7.20 34.25 13.77
N GLU A 39 -6.35 34.31 12.77
CA GLU A 39 -5.87 35.57 12.19
C GLU A 39 -6.95 36.26 11.33
N ARG A 40 -7.72 35.49 10.57
CA ARG A 40 -8.69 36.02 9.60
C ARG A 40 -10.13 36.07 10.10
N GLN A 41 -10.44 35.41 11.21
CA GLN A 41 -11.79 35.30 11.76
C GLN A 41 -12.80 34.80 10.69
N CYS A 42 -12.36 33.89 9.83
CA CYS A 42 -13.09 33.48 8.63
C CYS A 42 -13.92 32.19 8.81
N LEU A 43 -13.84 31.54 9.97
CA LEU A 43 -14.54 30.29 10.25
C LEU A 43 -16.03 30.54 10.59
N THR A 44 -16.76 31.03 9.60
CA THR A 44 -18.20 31.31 9.69
C THR A 44 -19.02 30.03 9.71
N LYS A 45 -20.31 30.13 10.04
CA LYS A 45 -21.23 28.99 9.99
C LYS A 45 -21.26 28.35 8.58
N ALA A 46 -21.33 29.16 7.53
CA ALA A 46 -21.34 28.66 6.15
C ALA A 46 -20.09 27.83 5.80
N VAL A 47 -18.91 28.26 6.26
CA VAL A 47 -17.66 27.50 6.04
C VAL A 47 -17.67 26.20 6.84
N LYS A 48 -18.17 26.19 8.07
CA LYS A 48 -18.29 24.97 8.88
C LYS A 48 -19.25 23.97 8.24
N ASP A 49 -20.38 24.45 7.72
CA ASP A 49 -21.38 23.63 7.03
C ASP A 49 -20.77 23.05 5.73
N ASP A 50 -20.01 23.84 4.96
CA ASP A 50 -19.31 23.39 3.76
C ASP A 50 -18.26 22.30 4.07
N ILE A 51 -17.46 22.46 5.14
CA ILE A 51 -16.51 21.42 5.58
C ILE A 51 -17.24 20.12 5.93
N ALA A 52 -18.40 20.21 6.59
CA ALA A 52 -19.20 19.04 6.94
C ALA A 52 -19.76 18.34 5.68
N ASP A 53 -20.23 19.10 4.70
CA ASP A 53 -20.74 18.56 3.43
C ASP A 53 -19.65 17.90 2.59
N VAL A 54 -18.44 18.48 2.56
CA VAL A 54 -17.26 17.87 1.94
C VAL A 54 -16.89 16.58 2.66
N CYS A 55 -16.88 16.56 4.00
CA CYS A 55 -16.60 15.36 4.78
C CYS A 55 -17.60 14.22 4.46
N GLN A 56 -18.90 14.52 4.42
CA GLN A 56 -19.91 13.53 4.04
C GLN A 56 -19.74 13.04 2.60
N THR A 57 -19.41 13.95 1.68
CA THR A 57 -19.15 13.59 0.27
C THR A 57 -17.96 12.66 0.15
N THR A 58 -16.85 12.96 0.84
CA THR A 58 -15.68 12.08 0.89
C THR A 58 -16.04 10.70 1.42
N ILE A 59 -16.82 10.60 2.50
CA ILE A 59 -17.22 9.30 3.04
C ILE A 59 -18.09 8.49 2.07
N ARG A 60 -18.97 9.12 1.29
CA ARG A 60 -19.70 8.40 0.23
C ARG A 60 -18.77 7.86 -0.86
N LEU A 61 -17.76 8.64 -1.24
CA LEU A 61 -16.77 8.20 -2.24
C LEU A 61 -15.93 7.05 -1.71
N GLU A 62 -15.50 7.13 -0.45
CA GLU A 62 -14.77 6.06 0.23
C GLU A 62 -15.63 4.79 0.38
N ASP A 63 -16.93 4.92 0.67
CA ASP A 63 -17.83 3.77 0.71
C ASP A 63 -17.87 3.04 -0.65
N ASN A 64 -17.98 3.80 -1.76
CA ASN A 64 -17.96 3.25 -3.10
C ASN A 64 -16.62 2.59 -3.44
N PHE A 65 -15.51 3.23 -3.04
CA PHE A 65 -14.17 2.68 -3.22
C PHE A 65 -13.98 1.38 -2.43
N ILE A 66 -14.48 1.31 -1.20
CA ILE A 66 -14.45 0.10 -0.38
C ILE A 66 -15.30 -0.99 -1.04
N ASP A 67 -16.50 -0.67 -1.53
CA ASP A 67 -17.33 -1.68 -2.21
C ASP A 67 -16.61 -2.25 -3.43
N LEU A 68 -15.95 -1.41 -4.22
CA LEU A 68 -15.13 -1.83 -5.35
C LEU A 68 -13.93 -2.68 -4.89
N ALA A 69 -13.18 -2.23 -3.88
CA ALA A 69 -11.99 -2.94 -3.38
C ALA A 69 -12.31 -4.33 -2.80
N PHE A 70 -13.56 -4.54 -2.36
CA PHE A 70 -14.07 -5.80 -1.83
C PHE A 70 -15.03 -6.52 -2.77
N GLU A 71 -15.07 -6.19 -4.06
CA GLU A 71 -16.00 -6.79 -5.05
C GLU A 71 -15.84 -8.32 -5.15
N MET A 72 -14.62 -8.82 -4.97
CA MET A 72 -14.29 -10.26 -4.97
C MET A 72 -14.55 -10.94 -3.60
N GLY A 73 -15.15 -10.21 -2.66
CA GLY A 73 -15.48 -10.68 -1.33
C GLY A 73 -14.48 -10.26 -0.23
N PRO A 74 -14.76 -10.63 1.03
CA PRO A 74 -13.95 -10.24 2.17
C PRO A 74 -12.53 -10.80 2.13
N VAL A 75 -11.59 -10.05 2.71
CA VAL A 75 -10.21 -10.50 2.93
C VAL A 75 -10.12 -11.12 4.32
N ASN A 76 -9.30 -12.15 4.48
CA ASN A 76 -9.09 -12.77 5.80
C ASN A 76 -8.71 -11.71 6.86
N GLY A 77 -9.48 -11.65 7.95
CA GLY A 77 -9.27 -10.74 9.08
C GLY A 77 -9.65 -9.28 8.81
N MET A 78 -10.41 -9.00 7.76
CA MET A 78 -10.86 -7.66 7.38
C MET A 78 -12.14 -7.70 6.52
N THR A 79 -13.23 -7.12 7.02
CA THR A 79 -14.49 -7.00 6.27
C THR A 79 -14.71 -5.57 5.77
N PRO A 80 -15.44 -5.36 4.65
CA PRO A 80 -15.76 -4.01 4.16
C PRO A 80 -16.54 -3.20 5.20
N LYS A 81 -17.42 -3.85 5.98
CA LYS A 81 -18.19 -3.20 7.05
C LYS A 81 -17.29 -2.59 8.14
N GLU A 82 -16.25 -3.32 8.55
CA GLU A 82 -15.30 -2.82 9.55
C GLU A 82 -14.47 -1.65 9.01
N ILE A 83 -14.08 -1.68 7.73
CA ILE A 83 -13.35 -0.59 7.08
C ILE A 83 -14.23 0.64 6.92
N LYS A 84 -15.49 0.48 6.52
CA LYS A 84 -16.50 1.54 6.47
C LYS A 84 -16.75 2.18 7.83
N LYS A 85 -16.73 1.39 8.92
CA LYS A 85 -16.80 1.92 10.28
C LYS A 85 -15.52 2.68 10.65
N TYR A 86 -14.35 2.19 10.22
CA TYR A 86 -13.06 2.85 10.47
C TYR A 86 -12.94 4.22 9.79
N ILE A 87 -13.33 4.37 8.52
CA ILE A 87 -13.29 5.68 7.86
C ILE A 87 -14.20 6.71 8.54
N ARG A 88 -15.34 6.28 9.09
CA ARG A 88 -16.26 7.16 9.85
C ARG A 88 -15.66 7.58 11.20
N PHE A 89 -15.00 6.65 11.89
CA PHE A 89 -14.21 6.96 13.09
C PHE A 89 -13.12 8.02 12.79
N ILE A 90 -12.38 7.87 11.69
CA ILE A 90 -11.36 8.84 11.29
C ILE A 90 -11.99 10.19 10.89
N ALA A 91 -13.13 10.19 10.21
CA ALA A 91 -13.84 11.42 9.86
C ALA A 91 -14.23 12.23 11.10
N ASP A 92 -14.84 11.59 12.10
CA ASP A 92 -15.19 12.25 13.36
C ASP A 92 -13.94 12.74 14.10
N TRP A 93 -12.87 11.93 14.11
CA TRP A 93 -11.59 12.33 14.69
C TRP A 93 -11.01 13.59 14.03
N ARG A 94 -11.04 13.67 12.70
CA ARG A 94 -10.57 14.86 11.95
C ARG A 94 -11.46 16.07 12.18
N LEU A 95 -12.78 15.91 12.19
CA LEU A 95 -13.71 17.00 12.50
C LEU A 95 -13.45 17.56 13.91
N ASN A 96 -13.26 16.69 14.90
CA ASN A 96 -12.91 17.09 16.26
C ASN A 96 -11.58 17.88 16.30
N GLN A 97 -10.56 17.43 15.57
CA GLN A 97 -9.28 18.16 15.47
C GLN A 97 -9.42 19.55 14.82
N LEU A 98 -10.40 19.74 13.93
CA LEU A 98 -10.75 21.04 13.36
C LEU A 98 -11.66 21.89 14.27
N GLY A 99 -12.04 21.38 15.46
CA GLY A 99 -12.97 22.05 16.37
C GLY A 99 -14.43 22.03 15.89
N LEU A 100 -14.77 21.07 15.03
CA LEU A 100 -16.11 20.85 14.49
C LEU A 100 -16.79 19.69 15.20
N LYS A 101 -18.13 19.66 15.15
CA LYS A 101 -18.90 18.57 15.77
C LYS A 101 -18.77 17.29 14.94
N PRO A 102 -18.69 16.12 15.58
CA PRO A 102 -18.72 14.84 14.89
C PRO A 102 -20.06 14.62 14.18
N ILE A 103 -20.06 13.80 13.13
CA ILE A 103 -21.22 13.48 12.29
C ILE A 103 -21.69 12.05 12.56
N TYR A 104 -20.76 11.10 12.71
CA TYR A 104 -21.08 9.67 12.76
C TYR A 104 -21.16 9.10 14.18
N MET A 105 -20.66 9.85 15.17
CA MET A 105 -20.66 9.51 16.59
C MET A 105 -20.01 8.14 16.87
N ILE A 106 -18.88 7.87 16.22
CA ILE A 106 -18.12 6.63 16.44
C ILE A 106 -16.99 6.88 17.44
N ASP A 107 -17.21 6.48 18.69
CA ASP A 107 -16.26 6.76 19.78
C ASP A 107 -15.16 5.69 19.93
N GLU A 108 -15.43 4.47 19.47
CA GLU A 108 -14.52 3.32 19.62
C GLU A 108 -13.78 3.00 18.32
N HIS A 109 -12.46 2.82 18.44
CA HIS A 109 -11.59 2.42 17.33
C HIS A 109 -11.96 1.01 16.83
N PRO A 110 -12.53 0.84 15.62
CA PRO A 110 -13.13 -0.43 15.20
C PRO A 110 -12.12 -1.50 14.76
N LEU A 111 -10.84 -1.14 14.59
CA LEU A 111 -9.75 -2.03 14.18
C LEU A 111 -8.63 -2.08 15.23
N PRO A 112 -8.81 -2.77 16.37
CA PRO A 112 -7.86 -2.69 17.50
C PRO A 112 -6.45 -3.19 17.17
N TRP A 113 -6.31 -4.03 16.15
CA TRP A 113 -5.01 -4.51 15.67
C TRP A 113 -4.21 -3.47 14.87
N LEU A 114 -4.83 -2.37 14.44
CA LEU A 114 -4.19 -1.37 13.58
C LEU A 114 -3.26 -0.45 14.37
N ALA A 115 -3.69 0.05 15.54
CA ALA A 115 -2.90 0.98 16.34
C ALA A 115 -1.53 0.41 16.77
N PRO A 116 -1.41 -0.83 17.29
CA PRO A 116 -0.11 -1.42 17.62
C PRO A 116 0.81 -1.60 16.40
N MET A 117 0.23 -1.80 15.21
CA MET A 117 0.99 -1.99 13.97
C MET A 117 1.56 -0.67 13.44
N LEU A 118 0.87 0.45 13.68
CA LEU A 118 1.36 1.79 13.34
C LEU A 118 2.39 2.27 14.38
N ASN A 119 2.11 2.08 15.67
CA ASN A 119 2.97 2.53 16.76
C ASN A 119 4.22 1.65 16.93
N GLY A 120 4.15 0.36 16.61
CA GLY A 120 5.29 -0.56 16.73
C GLY A 120 6.46 -0.24 15.78
N VAL A 121 6.20 0.52 14.72
CA VAL A 121 7.25 1.02 13.80
C VAL A 121 7.85 2.33 14.29
N GLU A 122 7.17 3.09 15.16
CA GLU A 122 7.69 4.33 15.75
C GLU A 122 8.89 4.08 16.69
N HIS A 123 8.98 2.90 17.30
CA HIS A 123 10.10 2.52 18.18
C HIS A 123 11.32 1.94 17.46
N ALA A 124 11.30 1.81 16.13
CA ALA A 124 12.48 1.50 15.35
C ALA A 124 13.18 2.80 14.93
N ASN A 125 14.22 3.19 15.66
CA ASN A 125 15.06 4.34 15.34
C ASN A 125 15.57 4.27 13.90
N PHE A 126 15.05 5.16 13.05
CA PHE A 126 15.42 5.30 11.64
C PHE A 126 16.93 5.63 11.44
N PHE A 127 17.59 6.19 12.46
CA PHE A 127 19.03 6.44 12.45
C PHE A 127 19.90 5.24 12.90
N GLU A 128 19.29 4.16 13.38
CA GLU A 128 19.99 2.93 13.81
C GLU A 128 19.84 1.77 12.81
N GLN A 129 18.90 1.87 11.86
CA GLN A 129 18.84 0.90 10.76
C GLN A 129 19.97 1.18 9.76
N ARG A 130 21.09 0.45 9.88
CA ARG A 130 22.14 0.40 8.85
C ARG A 130 21.51 0.16 7.48
N ALA A 131 21.88 0.98 6.50
CA ALA A 131 21.57 0.86 5.07
C ALA A 131 22.00 -0.53 4.54
N THR A 132 21.17 -1.53 4.78
CA THR A 132 21.35 -2.91 4.32
C THR A 132 20.04 -3.54 3.86
N GLU A 133 18.91 -2.86 4.04
CA GLU A 133 17.59 -3.38 3.63
C GLU A 133 17.36 -3.31 2.11
N TYR A 134 18.06 -2.45 1.36
CA TYR A 134 18.10 -2.56 -0.11
C TYR A 134 18.86 -3.80 -0.61
N SER A 135 19.72 -4.41 0.22
CA SER A 135 20.58 -5.53 -0.18
C SER A 135 20.15 -6.91 0.34
N LYS A 136 19.05 -7.00 1.11
CA LYS A 136 18.57 -8.29 1.67
C LYS A 136 17.19 -8.73 1.18
N ALA A 137 16.79 -8.26 0.00
CA ALA A 137 15.88 -9.00 -0.86
C ALA A 137 16.63 -9.86 -1.90
N ALA A 138 17.92 -10.15 -1.68
CA ALA A 138 18.58 -11.23 -2.38
C ALA A 138 17.93 -12.55 -1.95
N THR A 139 17.20 -13.14 -2.89
CA THR A 139 16.67 -14.51 -2.90
C THR A 139 17.56 -15.44 -2.07
N LYS A 140 16.98 -16.18 -1.11
CA LYS A 140 17.74 -17.22 -0.39
C LYS A 140 18.14 -18.31 -1.39
N GLY A 141 19.44 -18.47 -1.61
CA GLY A 141 20.08 -19.49 -2.44
C GLY A 141 21.51 -19.08 -2.77
N GLN A 142 22.47 -20.01 -2.81
CA GLN A 142 23.81 -19.68 -3.31
C GLN A 142 23.73 -19.58 -4.84
N TRP A 143 24.33 -18.55 -5.45
CA TRP A 143 24.38 -18.44 -6.91
C TRP A 143 24.97 -19.69 -7.57
N ASN A 144 25.91 -20.35 -6.89
CA ASN A 144 26.50 -21.62 -7.35
C ASN A 144 25.46 -22.74 -7.48
N ASP A 145 24.46 -22.81 -6.59
CA ASP A 145 23.41 -23.83 -6.66
C ASP A 145 22.52 -23.65 -7.91
N VAL A 146 22.33 -22.40 -8.34
CA VAL A 146 21.55 -22.05 -9.54
C VAL A 146 22.30 -22.46 -10.81
N TRP A 147 23.60 -22.20 -10.88
CA TRP A 147 24.45 -22.60 -12.01
C TRP A 147 24.62 -24.12 -12.08
N ASP A 148 24.84 -24.80 -10.95
CA ASP A 148 24.94 -26.26 -10.89
C ASP A 148 23.66 -26.97 -11.34
N SER A 149 22.49 -26.40 -11.02
CA SER A 149 21.20 -26.95 -11.43
C SER A 149 20.83 -26.60 -12.88
N PHE A 150 21.48 -25.59 -13.48
CA PHE A 150 21.44 -25.31 -14.92
C PHE A 150 22.35 -26.28 -15.70
N ASP A 151 23.59 -26.46 -15.25
CA ASP A 151 24.57 -27.36 -15.85
C ASP A 151 24.12 -28.82 -15.81
N LYS A 152 23.54 -29.27 -14.70
CA LYS A 152 22.94 -30.61 -14.60
C LYS A 152 21.78 -30.80 -15.59
N ARG A 153 20.97 -29.76 -15.82
CA ARG A 153 19.87 -29.80 -16.79
C ARG A 153 20.37 -29.82 -18.24
N GLN A 154 21.45 -29.09 -18.53
CA GLN A 154 22.08 -29.08 -19.85
C GLN A 154 22.76 -30.42 -20.14
N LYS A 155 23.50 -30.99 -19.18
CA LYS A 155 24.10 -32.33 -19.29
C LYS A 155 23.04 -33.43 -19.41
N ALA A 156 21.90 -33.32 -18.73
CA ALA A 156 20.78 -34.26 -18.90
C ALA A 156 20.10 -34.17 -20.27
N LYS A 157 20.11 -32.99 -20.92
CA LYS A 157 19.68 -32.82 -22.32
C LYS A 157 20.70 -33.38 -23.32
N ILE A 158 21.99 -33.23 -23.05
CA ILE A 158 23.09 -33.70 -23.91
C ILE A 158 23.30 -35.23 -23.80
N GLY A 159 22.97 -35.83 -22.63
CA GLY A 159 23.12 -37.26 -22.37
C GLY A 159 21.97 -38.16 -22.85
N ARG A 160 20.94 -37.62 -23.49
CA ARG A 160 19.94 -38.42 -24.21
C ARG A 160 20.43 -38.55 -25.66
N PRO A 161 20.69 -39.76 -26.19
CA PRO A 161 20.90 -39.90 -27.63
C PRO A 161 19.60 -39.44 -28.32
N ALA A 162 19.73 -38.44 -29.18
CA ALA A 162 18.68 -38.03 -30.09
C ALA A 162 18.40 -39.20 -31.03
N ALA A 163 17.26 -39.87 -30.84
CA ALA A 163 16.71 -40.73 -31.88
C ALA A 163 16.06 -39.81 -32.93
N ASN A 164 16.69 -39.79 -34.09
CA ASN A 164 16.30 -39.24 -35.39
C ASN A 164 16.30 -37.72 -35.57
N GLU A 165 17.30 -37.29 -36.34
CA GLU A 165 17.28 -36.14 -37.21
C GLU A 165 16.14 -36.25 -38.23
N ASP A 166 15.45 -35.14 -38.49
CA ASP A 166 15.14 -34.78 -39.87
C ASP A 166 15.40 -33.27 -40.06
N ALA A 167 15.91 -32.98 -41.24
CA ALA A 167 16.69 -31.81 -41.61
C ALA A 167 15.87 -30.50 -41.68
N GLY A 168 16.56 -29.36 -41.49
CA GLY A 168 16.05 -28.10 -42.06
C GLY A 168 16.49 -26.81 -41.37
N ALA A 169 17.40 -26.11 -42.04
CA ALA A 169 17.57 -24.65 -42.03
C ALA A 169 18.15 -23.97 -40.77
N SER A 170 19.42 -23.60 -40.90
CA SER A 170 20.05 -22.47 -40.20
C SER A 170 19.25 -21.18 -40.42
N GLY A 171 18.65 -20.63 -39.36
CA GLY A 171 17.95 -19.35 -39.38
C GLY A 171 18.32 -18.51 -38.17
N ASP A 172 18.98 -17.40 -38.41
CA ASP A 172 19.37 -16.38 -37.43
C ASP A 172 18.14 -15.77 -36.73
N MET A 173 18.17 -15.73 -35.39
CA MET A 173 17.01 -15.48 -34.52
C MET A 173 16.54 -14.00 -34.52
N PHE A 174 17.18 -13.14 -35.32
CA PHE A 174 16.91 -11.69 -35.37
C PHE A 174 16.22 -11.20 -36.66
N SER A 175 15.80 -12.08 -37.57
CA SER A 175 15.25 -11.65 -38.87
C SER A 175 13.71 -11.53 -38.96
N ALA A 176 12.96 -11.76 -37.88
CA ALA A 176 11.49 -11.89 -37.95
C ALA A 176 10.71 -10.84 -37.14
N ALA A 177 11.05 -9.55 -37.26
CA ALA A 177 10.16 -8.47 -36.84
C ALA A 177 10.32 -7.25 -37.75
N GLY A 178 9.71 -7.32 -38.94
CA GLY A 178 9.54 -6.17 -39.82
C GLY A 178 8.56 -5.18 -39.20
N VAL A 179 9.07 -4.02 -38.77
CA VAL A 179 8.28 -2.81 -38.53
C VAL A 179 8.32 -2.00 -39.83
N ALA A 180 7.22 -1.99 -40.58
CA ALA A 180 7.03 -1.07 -41.69
C ALA A 180 6.56 0.27 -41.12
N ALA A 181 7.26 1.34 -41.51
CA ALA A 181 6.85 2.72 -41.30
C ALA A 181 6.08 3.20 -42.53
N GLU A 182 4.83 3.61 -42.32
CA GLU A 182 4.14 4.74 -42.99
C GLU A 182 2.95 5.17 -42.13
#